data_AF-A0A5J4ND17-F1
#
_entry.id   AF-A0A5J4ND17-F1
#
_cell.length_a   1.000
_cell.length_b   1.000
_cell.length_c   1.000
_cell.angle_alpha   90.00
_cell.angle_beta   90.00
_cell.angle_gamma   90.00
#
_symmetry.space_group_name_H-M   'P 1'
#
loop_
_entity.id
_entity.type
_entity.pdbx_description
1 polymer ?
#
loop_
_entity_poly.entity_id
_entity_poly.type
_entity_poly.pdbx_seq_one_letter_code
_entity_poly.pdbx_strand_id
1 'polypeptide(L)'
;MNFVPTSAHPRATVKAECKPGTFMKDVPSPVFQDGPQVNKTLKQNEYYCTGKRNQTVIEDPMTFETSFQYSGYNVTNCELLKCLLLPEQLEHVDNKPTADPSERFVTRLYGENISLDCSPGFVSIQDNSSKTVVVKCGQGAVQASDGLWIPEIYQACVATTCLYESAVMKPEHHMLPNFLFKNGTSDWKNVTKHEGLPYALQAELRFYCEDGYETVEQNAYLNITCGNLGRWVPQLIGCIGRLLFSFPAF
;
A
#
# COMPACT_ATOMS: atom_id res chain seq x y z
N MET A 1 -14.47 22.21 5.47
CA MET A 1 -13.54 23.20 4.89
C MET A 1 -12.39 23.47 5.83
N ASN A 2 -11.26 23.81 5.23
CA ASN A 2 -10.06 24.38 5.83
C ASN A 2 -9.69 25.64 5.04
N PHE A 3 -9.12 26.66 5.69
CA PHE A 3 -8.52 27.79 4.99
C PHE A 3 -7.01 27.60 4.94
N VAL A 4 -6.42 27.84 3.76
CA VAL A 4 -4.98 27.67 3.53
C VAL A 4 -4.41 29.00 3.04
N PRO A 5 -3.41 29.58 3.74
CA PRO A 5 -2.87 29.16 5.04
C PRO A 5 -3.86 29.32 6.21
N THR A 6 -3.69 28.51 7.26
CA THR A 6 -4.57 28.48 8.45
C THR A 6 -4.57 29.79 9.24
N SER A 7 -3.44 30.51 9.23
CA SER A 7 -3.31 31.85 9.78
C SER A 7 -3.24 32.88 8.65
N ALA A 8 -4.21 33.78 8.59
CA ALA A 8 -4.23 34.87 7.63
C ALA A 8 -3.53 36.10 8.22
N HIS A 9 -2.49 36.58 7.55
CA HIS A 9 -1.87 37.87 7.88
C HIS A 9 -2.46 38.99 6.98
N PRO A 10 -2.41 40.26 7.40
CA PRO A 10 -2.80 41.37 6.53
C PRO A 10 -2.06 41.29 5.19
N ARG A 11 -2.79 41.55 4.10
CA ARG A 11 -2.32 41.44 2.71
C ARG A 11 -2.04 40.02 2.21
N ALA A 12 -2.54 39.00 2.91
CA ALA A 12 -2.47 37.61 2.45
C ALA A 12 -3.78 37.18 1.77
N THR A 13 -3.64 36.38 0.71
CA THR A 13 -4.75 35.62 0.13
C THR A 13 -4.84 34.28 0.84
N VAL A 14 -6.04 33.92 1.31
CA VAL A 14 -6.34 32.59 1.83
C VAL A 14 -7.36 31.92 0.92
N LYS A 15 -7.22 30.61 0.77
CA LYS A 15 -8.10 29.81 -0.07
C LYS A 15 -8.90 28.86 0.81
N ALA A 16 -10.21 28.80 0.59
CA ALA A 16 -11.04 27.75 1.16
C ALA A 16 -10.79 26.45 0.38
N GLU A 17 -10.44 25.39 1.10
CA GLU A 17 -10.25 24.05 0.56
C GLU A 17 -11.09 23.05 1.36
N CYS A 18 -11.47 21.94 0.73
CA CYS A 18 -12.18 20.89 1.42
C CYS A 18 -11.24 20.10 2.35
N LYS A 19 -11.82 19.50 3.40
CA LYS A 19 -11.02 18.65 4.32
C LYS A 19 -10.61 17.38 3.58
N PRO A 20 -9.52 16.69 3.98
CA PRO A 20 -9.21 15.38 3.43
C PRO A 20 -10.42 14.44 3.47
N GLY A 21 -10.65 13.69 2.39
CA GLY A 21 -11.84 12.87 2.20
C GLY A 21 -13.07 13.61 1.70
N THR A 22 -12.94 14.89 1.35
CA THR A 22 -14.00 15.67 0.72
C THR A 22 -13.47 16.48 -0.45
N PHE A 23 -14.34 16.80 -1.41
CA PHE A 23 -14.02 17.61 -2.59
C PHE A 23 -15.06 18.72 -2.78
N MET A 24 -14.66 19.80 -3.44
CA MET A 24 -15.60 20.88 -3.78
C MET A 24 -16.48 20.41 -4.92
N LYS A 25 -17.80 20.40 -4.71
CA LYS A 25 -18.73 20.10 -5.79
C LYS A 25 -18.61 21.17 -6.89
N ASP A 26 -18.70 20.80 -8.15
CA ASP A 26 -18.84 21.80 -9.20
C ASP A 26 -20.26 22.38 -9.17
N VAL A 27 -20.37 23.71 -9.12
CA VAL A 27 -21.64 24.42 -9.26
C VAL A 27 -21.70 24.94 -10.70
N PRO A 28 -22.61 24.43 -11.55
CA PRO A 28 -22.65 24.77 -12.98
C PRO A 28 -22.82 26.26 -13.28
N SER A 29 -23.44 27.00 -12.37
CA SER A 29 -23.68 28.44 -12.48
C SER A 29 -23.52 29.10 -11.11
N PRO A 30 -22.28 29.43 -10.68
CA PRO A 30 -22.07 30.08 -9.40
C PRO A 30 -22.69 31.48 -9.45
N VAL A 31 -23.61 31.77 -8.53
CA VAL A 31 -24.27 33.08 -8.45
C VAL A 31 -23.27 34.09 -7.90
N PHE A 32 -22.96 35.12 -8.70
CA PHE A 32 -22.14 36.24 -8.26
C PHE A 32 -22.98 37.23 -7.45
N GLN A 33 -22.48 37.62 -6.30
CA GLN A 33 -23.05 38.66 -5.45
C GLN A 33 -22.07 39.84 -5.40
N ASP A 34 -22.54 41.03 -5.76
CA ASP A 34 -21.76 42.27 -5.62
C ASP A 34 -22.00 42.91 -4.25
N GLY A 35 -21.01 43.63 -3.74
CA GLY A 35 -21.11 44.25 -2.42
C GLY A 35 -19.83 44.96 -1.97
N PRO A 36 -19.90 45.73 -0.87
CA PRO A 36 -18.78 46.56 -0.40
C PRO A 36 -17.56 45.74 0.08
N GLN A 37 -17.74 44.44 0.37
CA GLN A 37 -16.69 43.51 0.80
C GLN A 37 -16.21 42.59 -0.35
N VAL A 38 -16.71 42.80 -1.56
CA VAL A 38 -16.40 41.96 -2.72
C VAL A 38 -15.16 42.50 -3.42
N ASN A 39 -14.19 41.62 -3.64
CA ASN A 39 -13.00 41.92 -4.42
C ASN A 39 -13.02 41.12 -5.73
N LYS A 40 -13.25 41.82 -6.84
CA LYS A 40 -13.41 41.26 -8.19
C LYS A 40 -12.11 40.67 -8.77
N THR A 41 -10.96 40.89 -8.13
CA THR A 41 -9.69 40.27 -8.56
C THR A 41 -9.46 38.88 -7.98
N LEU A 42 -10.26 38.46 -6.99
CA LEU A 42 -10.15 37.15 -6.36
C LEU A 42 -10.88 36.08 -7.17
N LYS A 43 -10.30 34.88 -7.24
CA LYS A 43 -10.97 33.72 -7.83
C LYS A 43 -11.97 33.11 -6.87
N GLN A 44 -12.85 32.25 -7.37
CA GLN A 44 -13.79 31.51 -6.52
C GLN A 44 -13.05 30.76 -5.40
N ASN A 45 -13.61 30.80 -4.19
CA ASN A 45 -13.05 30.23 -2.96
C ASN A 45 -11.79 30.95 -2.44
N GLU A 46 -11.39 32.08 -3.03
CA GLU A 46 -10.32 32.93 -2.51
C GLU A 46 -10.87 34.08 -1.67
N TYR A 47 -10.10 34.41 -0.65
CA TYR A 47 -10.37 35.48 0.29
C TYR A 47 -9.11 36.30 0.48
N TYR A 48 -9.27 37.60 0.68
CA TYR A 48 -8.15 38.49 0.92
C TYR A 48 -8.28 39.13 2.29
N CYS A 49 -7.27 38.91 3.12
CA CYS A 49 -7.18 39.54 4.43
C CYS A 49 -6.64 40.96 4.26
N THR A 50 -7.44 41.94 4.65
CA THR A 50 -7.04 43.35 4.76
C THR A 50 -6.83 43.69 6.22
N GLY A 51 -5.87 44.56 6.52
CA GLY A 51 -5.65 45.04 7.88
C GLY A 51 -5.61 46.56 7.90
N LYS A 52 -6.38 47.18 8.79
CA LYS A 52 -6.27 48.60 9.11
C LYS A 52 -5.63 48.76 10.48
N ARG A 53 -4.72 49.71 10.61
CA ARG A 53 -4.11 50.04 11.90
C ARG A 53 -5.15 50.70 12.78
N ASN A 54 -5.36 50.20 13.99
CA ASN A 54 -6.29 50.83 14.91
C ASN A 54 -5.65 52.10 15.49
N GLN A 55 -6.14 53.27 15.10
CA GLN A 55 -5.54 54.57 15.46
C GLN A 55 -5.91 55.06 16.87
N THR A 56 -6.85 54.39 17.55
CA THR A 56 -7.32 54.79 18.89
C THR A 56 -6.52 54.21 20.05
N VAL A 57 -5.68 53.19 19.81
CA VAL A 57 -4.82 52.60 20.84
C VAL A 57 -3.39 53.10 20.63
N ILE A 58 -3.00 54.10 21.44
CA ILE A 58 -1.67 54.76 21.34
C ILE A 58 -0.54 53.87 21.90
N GLU A 59 -0.88 52.83 22.68
CA GLU A 59 0.09 52.09 23.49
C GLU A 59 0.68 50.83 22.84
N ASP A 60 0.13 50.32 21.73
CA ASP A 60 0.73 49.17 21.02
C ASP A 60 0.80 49.38 19.49
N PRO A 61 2.01 49.55 18.90
CA PRO A 61 2.18 49.71 17.47
C PRO A 61 1.81 48.48 16.62
N MET A 62 1.55 47.32 17.25
CA MET A 62 1.27 46.04 16.58
C MET A 62 -0.24 45.71 16.47
N THR A 63 -1.15 46.54 17.00
CA THR A 63 -2.59 46.27 16.87
C THR A 63 -3.16 46.66 15.49
N PHE A 64 -3.45 45.63 14.69
CA PHE A 64 -4.18 45.73 13.42
C PHE A 64 -5.59 45.15 13.57
N GLU A 65 -6.59 45.86 13.08
CA GLU A 65 -7.93 45.33 12.89
C GLU A 65 -8.03 44.69 11.50
N THR A 66 -8.32 43.39 11.46
CA THR A 66 -8.37 42.61 10.21
C THR A 66 -9.80 42.48 9.69
N SER A 67 -9.99 42.68 8.38
CA SER A 67 -11.23 42.42 7.66
C SER A 67 -11.00 41.56 6.43
N PHE A 68 -11.91 40.64 6.13
CA PHE A 68 -11.82 39.78 4.95
C PHE A 68 -12.68 40.29 3.80
N GLN A 69 -12.07 40.37 2.62
CA GLN A 69 -12.78 40.49 1.35
C GLN A 69 -12.91 39.11 0.70
N TYR A 70 -13.97 38.90 -0.06
CA TYR A 70 -14.24 37.63 -0.75
C TYR A 70 -14.51 37.85 -2.23
N SER A 71 -14.44 36.79 -3.03
CA SER A 71 -14.53 36.85 -4.50
C SER A 71 -15.93 37.17 -5.06
N GLY A 72 -16.94 37.37 -4.22
CA GLY A 72 -18.34 37.54 -4.66
C GLY A 72 -19.06 36.23 -5.00
N TYR A 73 -18.40 35.08 -4.91
CA TYR A 73 -19.01 33.76 -5.10
C TYR A 73 -19.17 33.07 -3.74
N ASN A 74 -20.31 32.40 -3.54
CA ASN A 74 -20.50 31.55 -2.37
C ASN A 74 -19.52 30.37 -2.40
N VAL A 75 -19.03 30.00 -1.22
CA VAL A 75 -18.18 28.81 -1.10
C VAL A 75 -19.00 27.58 -1.42
N THR A 76 -18.47 26.74 -2.30
CA THR A 76 -19.18 25.54 -2.69
C THR A 76 -19.14 24.49 -1.60
N ASN A 77 -20.26 23.80 -1.36
CA ASN A 77 -20.31 22.70 -0.41
C ASN A 77 -19.29 21.59 -0.74
N CYS A 78 -18.67 21.06 0.32
CA CYS A 78 -17.80 19.90 0.21
C CYS A 78 -18.65 18.62 0.24
N GLU A 79 -18.46 17.72 -0.72
CA GLU A 79 -19.07 16.39 -0.72
C GLU A 79 -18.06 15.33 -0.27
N LEU A 80 -18.57 14.26 0.34
CA LEU A 80 -17.77 13.11 0.76
C LEU A 80 -17.27 12.35 -0.47
N LEU A 81 -15.97 12.08 -0.47
CA LEU A 81 -15.33 11.28 -1.48
C LEU A 81 -15.70 9.80 -1.30
N LYS A 82 -15.90 9.13 -2.43
CA LYS A 82 -16.34 7.73 -2.51
C LYS A 82 -15.38 6.94 -3.40
N CYS A 83 -15.10 5.70 -3.03
CA CYS A 83 -14.37 4.76 -3.86
C CYS A 83 -15.34 3.77 -4.48
N LEU A 84 -15.20 3.58 -5.79
CA LEU A 84 -15.94 2.60 -6.57
C LEU A 84 -15.10 1.34 -6.71
N LEU A 85 -15.72 0.19 -6.50
CA LEU A 85 -15.10 -1.13 -6.68
C LEU A 85 -15.95 -1.95 -7.63
N LEU A 86 -15.34 -2.53 -8.67
CA LEU A 86 -15.97 -3.49 -9.56
C LEU A 86 -15.58 -4.91 -9.13
N PRO A 87 -16.45 -5.68 -8.45
CA PRO A 87 -16.09 -7.01 -7.95
C PRO A 87 -15.68 -8.00 -9.05
N GLU A 88 -16.23 -7.83 -10.25
CA GLU A 88 -15.90 -8.65 -11.43
C GLU A 88 -14.44 -8.53 -11.84
N GLN A 89 -13.80 -7.38 -11.58
CA GLN A 89 -12.40 -7.11 -11.91
C GLN A 89 -11.41 -7.57 -10.83
N LEU A 90 -11.91 -8.06 -9.69
CA LEU A 90 -11.04 -8.66 -8.68
C LEU A 90 -10.60 -10.05 -9.15
N GLU A 91 -9.34 -10.18 -9.53
CA GLU A 91 -8.74 -11.47 -9.88
C GLU A 91 -8.17 -12.13 -8.62
N HIS A 92 -8.27 -13.46 -8.54
CA HIS A 92 -7.67 -14.26 -7.47
C HIS A 92 -8.10 -13.87 -6.04
N VAL A 93 -9.37 -13.47 -5.88
CA VAL A 93 -10.00 -13.17 -4.60
C VAL A 93 -11.19 -14.11 -4.39
N ASP A 94 -11.23 -14.78 -3.24
CA ASP A 94 -12.29 -15.74 -2.89
C ASP A 94 -13.53 -15.05 -2.32
N ASN A 95 -13.34 -13.99 -1.53
CA ASN A 95 -14.41 -13.30 -0.78
C ASN A 95 -14.82 -11.97 -1.44
N LYS A 96 -15.05 -11.99 -2.76
CA LYS A 96 -15.40 -10.78 -3.53
C LYS A 96 -16.61 -10.06 -2.92
N PRO A 97 -16.55 -8.72 -2.72
CA PRO A 97 -17.69 -7.96 -2.24
C PRO A 97 -18.89 -8.06 -3.19
N THR A 98 -20.09 -8.23 -2.64
CA THR A 98 -21.32 -8.30 -3.43
C THR A 98 -21.87 -6.89 -3.66
N ALA A 99 -22.10 -6.52 -4.92
CA ALA A 99 -22.83 -5.31 -5.27
C ALA A 99 -24.34 -5.51 -5.09
N ASP A 100 -25.08 -4.41 -4.90
CA ASP A 100 -26.55 -4.47 -4.89
C ASP A 100 -27.07 -4.98 -6.25
N PRO A 101 -28.23 -5.66 -6.32
CA PRO A 101 -28.69 -6.30 -7.56
C PRO A 101 -28.90 -5.34 -8.74
N SER A 102 -29.09 -4.05 -8.47
CA SER A 102 -29.24 -2.99 -9.47
C SER A 102 -27.93 -2.32 -9.87
N GLU A 103 -26.83 -2.63 -9.19
CA GLU A 103 -25.52 -1.99 -9.38
C GLU A 103 -24.46 -3.02 -9.77
N ARG A 104 -23.46 -2.59 -10.54
CA ARG A 104 -22.30 -3.43 -10.89
C ARG A 104 -21.09 -3.17 -9.99
N PHE A 105 -21.17 -2.17 -9.14
CA PHE A 105 -20.07 -1.70 -8.31
C PHE A 105 -20.49 -1.63 -6.85
N VAL A 106 -19.51 -1.74 -5.97
CA VAL A 106 -19.64 -1.49 -4.54
C VAL A 106 -19.06 -0.11 -4.26
N THR A 107 -19.81 0.70 -3.53
CA THR A 107 -19.36 2.02 -3.12
C THR A 107 -18.93 1.99 -1.65
N ARG A 108 -17.79 2.62 -1.35
CA ARG A 108 -17.33 2.87 0.03
C ARG A 108 -16.96 4.33 0.23
N LEU A 109 -17.14 4.80 1.45
CA LEU A 109 -16.79 6.15 1.87
C LEU A 109 -15.29 6.25 2.15
N TYR A 110 -14.75 7.46 2.01
CA TYR A 110 -13.40 7.77 2.43
C TYR A 110 -13.10 7.27 3.85
N GLY A 111 -11.98 6.58 4.01
CA GLY A 111 -11.53 6.04 5.28
C GLY A 111 -12.01 4.63 5.59
N GLU A 112 -13.01 4.11 4.88
CA GLU A 112 -13.48 2.73 5.04
C GLU A 112 -12.46 1.73 4.47
N ASN A 113 -12.41 0.56 5.11
CA ASN A 113 -11.54 -0.54 4.72
C ASN A 113 -12.35 -1.73 4.19
N ILE A 114 -11.77 -2.49 3.27
CA ILE A 114 -12.26 -3.79 2.84
C ILE A 114 -11.14 -4.81 3.07
N SER A 115 -11.51 -5.98 3.59
CA SER A 115 -10.60 -7.13 3.65
C SER A 115 -10.90 -8.08 2.50
N LEU A 116 -9.88 -8.45 1.74
CA LEU A 116 -9.94 -9.40 0.64
C LEU A 116 -9.06 -10.61 0.97
N ASP A 117 -9.57 -11.80 0.71
CA ASP A 117 -8.88 -13.06 0.91
C ASP A 117 -8.45 -13.61 -0.45
N CYS A 118 -7.15 -13.76 -0.63
CA CYS A 118 -6.57 -14.25 -1.87
C CYS A 118 -6.80 -15.75 -2.05
N SER A 119 -7.14 -16.11 -3.29
CA SER A 119 -7.31 -17.49 -3.73
C SER A 119 -6.03 -18.32 -3.55
N PRO A 120 -6.13 -19.67 -3.53
CA PRO A 120 -4.96 -20.53 -3.44
C PRO A 120 -3.88 -20.22 -4.50
N GLY A 121 -2.64 -20.09 -4.05
CA GLY A 121 -1.50 -19.73 -4.89
C GLY A 121 -1.27 -18.21 -5.06
N PHE A 122 -2.04 -17.39 -4.34
CA PHE A 122 -1.88 -15.94 -4.28
C PHE A 122 -1.78 -15.48 -2.82
N VAL A 123 -1.07 -14.37 -2.62
CA VAL A 123 -0.81 -13.72 -1.33
C VAL A 123 -0.99 -12.22 -1.44
N SER A 124 -1.02 -11.54 -0.31
CA SER A 124 -1.19 -10.09 -0.26
C SER A 124 0.01 -9.36 -0.86
N ILE A 125 -0.28 -8.35 -1.69
CA ILE A 125 0.76 -7.43 -2.21
C ILE A 125 1.46 -6.65 -1.09
N GLN A 126 0.80 -6.46 0.05
CA GLN A 126 1.36 -5.75 1.20
C GLN A 126 2.23 -6.67 2.08
N ASP A 127 1.91 -7.95 2.13
CA ASP A 127 2.59 -8.97 2.94
C ASP A 127 2.51 -10.33 2.25
N ASN A 128 3.62 -10.77 1.68
CA ASN A 128 3.73 -12.04 0.95
C ASN A 128 3.54 -13.28 1.84
N SER A 129 3.47 -13.12 3.16
CA SER A 129 3.20 -14.19 4.12
C SER A 129 1.75 -14.25 4.58
N SER A 130 0.92 -13.31 4.14
CA SER A 130 -0.51 -13.23 4.41
C SER A 130 -1.34 -13.52 3.17
N LYS A 131 -2.49 -14.18 3.35
CA LYS A 131 -3.52 -14.30 2.31
C LYS A 131 -4.55 -13.17 2.34
N THR A 132 -4.56 -12.38 3.40
CA THR A 132 -5.53 -11.32 3.58
C THR A 132 -4.90 -9.98 3.21
N VAL A 133 -5.59 -9.24 2.35
CA VAL A 133 -5.26 -7.87 1.94
C VAL A 133 -6.25 -6.93 2.59
N VAL A 134 -5.77 -5.82 3.15
CA VAL A 134 -6.63 -4.75 3.66
C VAL A 134 -6.42 -3.52 2.79
N VAL A 135 -7.45 -3.17 2.04
CA VAL A 135 -7.48 -2.00 1.17
C VAL A 135 -8.34 -0.92 1.78
N LYS A 136 -7.87 0.33 1.70
CA LYS A 136 -8.54 1.50 2.25
C LYS A 136 -9.00 2.43 1.16
N CYS A 137 -10.21 2.97 1.29
CA CYS A 137 -10.66 4.06 0.43
C CYS A 137 -9.93 5.35 0.83
N GLY A 138 -9.06 5.81 -0.07
CA GLY A 138 -8.23 7.00 0.11
C GLY A 138 -8.54 8.08 -0.92
N GLN A 139 -7.85 9.20 -0.78
CA GLN A 139 -7.92 10.33 -1.71
C GLN A 139 -6.59 10.45 -2.45
N GLY A 140 -6.67 10.66 -3.76
CA GLY A 140 -5.50 10.99 -4.58
C GLY A 140 -5.07 12.46 -4.41
N ALA A 141 -4.67 13.08 -5.51
CA ALA A 141 -4.39 14.52 -5.51
C ALA A 141 -5.59 15.33 -4.98
N VAL A 142 -5.32 16.48 -4.38
CA VAL A 142 -6.20 17.31 -3.50
C VAL A 142 -7.53 17.78 -4.16
N GLN A 143 -7.81 17.41 -5.40
CA GLN A 143 -9.00 17.83 -6.17
C GLN A 143 -9.74 16.68 -6.85
N ALA A 144 -9.37 15.43 -6.61
CA ALA A 144 -10.10 14.30 -7.19
C ALA A 144 -11.52 14.22 -6.58
N SER A 145 -12.53 14.24 -7.45
CA SER A 145 -13.93 13.94 -7.08
C SER A 145 -14.11 12.47 -6.69
N ASP A 146 -13.25 11.62 -7.23
CA ASP A 146 -13.30 10.17 -7.02
C ASP A 146 -12.18 9.72 -6.08
N GLY A 147 -12.52 8.75 -5.24
CA GLY A 147 -11.58 8.08 -4.38
C GLY A 147 -10.79 6.99 -5.08
N LEU A 148 -9.63 6.67 -4.51
CA LEU A 148 -8.79 5.59 -4.96
C LEU A 148 -8.55 4.58 -3.84
N TRP A 149 -8.46 3.31 -4.21
CA TRP A 149 -8.12 2.24 -3.28
C TRP A 149 -6.63 2.22 -3.00
N ILE A 150 -6.26 2.10 -1.72
CA ILE A 150 -4.87 2.04 -1.26
C ILE A 150 -4.65 0.75 -0.46
N PRO A 151 -3.77 -0.17 -0.91
CA PRO A 151 -3.12 -0.20 -2.23
C PRO A 151 -4.13 -0.40 -3.37
N GLU A 152 -3.65 -0.34 -4.62
CA GLU A 152 -4.48 -0.55 -5.79
C GLU A 152 -5.19 -1.91 -5.72
N ILE A 153 -6.53 -1.87 -5.62
CA ILE A 153 -7.33 -3.03 -5.24
C ILE A 153 -7.30 -4.17 -6.27
N TYR A 154 -7.13 -3.84 -7.55
CA TYR A 154 -7.09 -4.84 -8.64
C TYR A 154 -5.74 -5.56 -8.73
N GLN A 155 -4.73 -5.10 -7.98
CA GLN A 155 -3.45 -5.77 -7.80
C GLN A 155 -3.26 -6.25 -6.34
N ALA A 156 -4.35 -6.33 -5.57
CA ALA A 156 -4.31 -6.70 -4.16
C ALA A 156 -3.69 -8.08 -3.91
N CYS A 157 -4.03 -9.06 -4.77
CA CYS A 157 -3.55 -10.43 -4.67
C CYS A 157 -2.52 -10.72 -5.77
N VAL A 158 -1.32 -11.11 -5.38
CA VAL A 158 -0.20 -11.41 -6.28
C VAL A 158 0.20 -12.87 -6.17
N ALA A 159 0.76 -13.42 -7.25
CA ALA A 159 1.17 -14.81 -7.29
C ALA A 159 2.19 -15.11 -6.18
N THR A 160 1.98 -16.23 -5.47
CA THR A 160 2.91 -16.67 -4.44
C THR A 160 4.27 -17.00 -5.05
N THR A 161 5.31 -16.38 -4.52
CA THR A 161 6.71 -16.66 -4.87
C THR A 161 7.56 -16.77 -3.62
N CYS A 162 8.64 -17.53 -3.69
CA CYS A 162 9.61 -17.65 -2.62
C CYS A 162 10.89 -16.90 -2.97
N LEU A 163 11.33 -16.07 -2.03
CA LEU A 163 12.56 -15.29 -2.16
C LEU A 163 13.79 -16.18 -1.94
N TYR A 164 14.82 -15.98 -2.77
CA TYR A 164 16.04 -16.79 -2.72
C TYR A 164 16.86 -16.51 -1.45
N GLU A 165 16.76 -15.32 -0.88
CA GLU A 165 17.47 -14.88 0.34
C GLU A 165 17.21 -15.83 1.51
N SER A 166 15.99 -16.39 1.57
CA SER A 166 15.58 -17.35 2.61
C SER A 166 16.03 -18.80 2.35
N ALA A 167 16.71 -19.05 1.22
CA ALA A 167 17.30 -20.33 0.84
C ALA A 167 18.82 -20.22 0.59
N VAL A 168 19.45 -19.12 1.01
CA VAL A 168 20.90 -18.93 0.85
C VAL A 168 21.66 -19.88 1.76
N MET A 169 22.54 -20.67 1.16
CA MET A 169 23.49 -21.51 1.90
C MET A 169 24.49 -20.64 2.65
N LYS A 170 24.72 -20.98 3.91
CA LYS A 170 25.77 -20.40 4.74
C LYS A 170 26.87 -21.42 4.99
N PRO A 171 28.11 -20.99 5.26
CA PRO A 171 29.20 -21.92 5.59
C PRO A 171 28.87 -22.86 6.76
N GLU A 172 28.13 -22.38 7.77
CA GLU A 172 27.68 -23.17 8.91
C GLU A 172 26.67 -24.27 8.57
N HIS A 173 26.14 -24.30 7.34
CA HIS A 173 25.18 -25.32 6.90
C HIS A 173 25.84 -26.61 6.41
N HIS A 174 27.16 -26.67 6.23
CA HIS A 174 27.87 -27.88 5.76
C HIS A 174 27.26 -28.51 4.49
N MET A 175 26.92 -27.65 3.54
CA MET A 175 26.32 -28.00 2.25
C MET A 175 27.28 -27.68 1.11
N LEU A 176 27.27 -28.52 0.08
CA LEU A 176 28.00 -28.27 -1.15
C LEU A 176 27.51 -26.97 -1.82
N PRO A 177 28.40 -26.20 -2.45
CA PRO A 177 28.06 -24.92 -3.07
C PRO A 177 27.17 -25.06 -4.31
N ASN A 178 27.07 -26.26 -4.87
CA ASN A 178 26.18 -26.58 -5.99
C ASN A 178 24.86 -27.17 -5.48
N PHE A 179 23.77 -26.72 -6.06
CA PHE A 179 22.43 -27.23 -5.79
C PHE A 179 21.67 -27.40 -7.09
N LEU A 180 20.65 -28.25 -7.08
CA LEU A 180 19.72 -28.36 -8.19
C LEU A 180 18.49 -27.52 -7.89
N PHE A 181 17.94 -26.88 -8.91
CA PHE A 181 16.61 -26.27 -8.81
C PHE A 181 15.69 -26.71 -9.94
N LYS A 182 14.40 -26.73 -9.62
CA LYS A 182 13.31 -26.99 -10.55
C LYS A 182 12.24 -25.93 -10.33
N ASN A 183 12.00 -25.09 -11.34
CA ASN A 183 10.96 -24.06 -11.28
C ASN A 183 9.77 -24.45 -12.16
N GLY A 184 8.64 -24.80 -11.54
CA GLY A 184 7.46 -25.31 -12.23
C GLY A 184 7.71 -26.62 -12.98
N THR A 185 7.34 -26.67 -14.26
CA THR A 185 7.48 -27.84 -15.13
C THR A 185 8.85 -27.97 -15.79
N SER A 186 9.79 -27.07 -15.49
CA SER A 186 11.13 -27.10 -16.06
C SER A 186 11.91 -28.35 -15.63
N ASP A 187 12.92 -28.72 -16.42
CA ASP A 187 13.91 -29.71 -16.00
C ASP A 187 14.78 -29.19 -14.85
N TRP A 188 15.39 -30.13 -14.12
CA TRP A 188 16.36 -29.81 -13.08
C TRP A 188 17.59 -29.12 -13.67
N LYS A 189 17.97 -27.99 -13.08
CA LYS A 189 19.17 -27.24 -13.45
C LYS A 189 20.16 -27.23 -12.30
N ASN A 190 21.42 -27.51 -12.61
CA ASN A 190 22.53 -27.42 -11.66
C ASN A 190 23.08 -25.99 -11.64
N VAL A 191 23.14 -25.39 -10.46
CA VAL A 191 23.58 -24.01 -10.27
C VAL A 191 24.44 -23.89 -9.02
N THR A 192 25.30 -22.87 -9.01
CA THR A 192 26.14 -22.51 -7.85
C THR A 192 25.71 -21.21 -7.18
N LYS A 193 24.69 -20.54 -7.74
CA LYS A 193 24.14 -19.28 -7.23
C LYS A 193 22.68 -19.15 -7.64
N HIS A 194 21.92 -18.43 -6.82
CA HIS A 194 20.56 -18.02 -7.20
C HIS A 194 20.60 -16.96 -8.30
N GLU A 195 19.59 -16.96 -9.17
CA GLU A 195 19.49 -16.01 -10.29
C GLU A 195 19.03 -14.60 -9.86
N GLY A 196 18.81 -14.38 -8.56
CA GLY A 196 18.27 -13.11 -8.03
C GLY A 196 16.80 -12.87 -8.37
N LEU A 197 16.12 -13.90 -8.90
CA LEU A 197 14.70 -13.88 -9.25
C LEU A 197 13.88 -14.70 -8.23
N PRO A 198 12.64 -14.29 -7.91
CA PRO A 198 11.75 -15.09 -7.07
C PRO A 198 11.42 -16.44 -7.72
N TYR A 199 11.36 -17.48 -6.90
CA TYR A 199 10.95 -18.82 -7.32
C TYR A 199 9.43 -18.95 -7.30
N ALA A 200 8.85 -19.59 -8.31
CA ALA A 200 7.40 -19.77 -8.34
C ALA A 200 6.94 -20.73 -7.23
N LEU A 201 5.64 -20.67 -6.92
CA LEU A 201 4.99 -21.67 -6.08
C LEU A 201 5.33 -23.09 -6.55
N GLN A 202 5.57 -24.00 -5.60
CA GLN A 202 5.99 -25.39 -5.83
C GLN A 202 7.36 -25.57 -6.51
N ALA A 203 8.15 -24.50 -6.70
CA ALA A 203 9.55 -24.67 -7.08
C ALA A 203 10.29 -25.51 -6.02
N GLU A 204 11.19 -26.37 -6.48
CA GLU A 204 11.99 -27.26 -5.61
C GLU A 204 13.46 -26.89 -5.71
N LEU A 205 14.14 -26.83 -4.56
CA LEU A 205 15.59 -26.74 -4.45
C LEU A 205 16.11 -28.00 -3.77
N ARG A 206 17.20 -28.56 -4.29
CA ARG A 206 17.90 -29.72 -3.73
C ARG A 206 19.33 -29.36 -3.40
N PHE A 207 19.62 -29.35 -2.10
CA PHE A 207 20.94 -29.14 -1.54
C PHE A 207 21.59 -30.46 -1.17
N TYR A 208 22.91 -30.53 -1.25
CA TYR A 208 23.69 -31.72 -0.93
C TYR A 208 24.60 -31.44 0.25
N CYS A 209 24.69 -32.39 1.18
CA CYS A 209 25.61 -32.27 2.31
C CYS A 209 27.05 -32.50 1.88
N GLU A 210 27.99 -31.86 2.59
CA GLU A 210 29.41 -32.18 2.50
C GLU A 210 29.70 -33.61 3.00
N ASP A 211 30.83 -34.18 2.58
CA ASP A 211 31.25 -35.50 3.04
C ASP A 211 31.41 -35.53 4.57
N GLY A 212 30.85 -36.57 5.20
CA GLY A 212 30.82 -36.69 6.67
C GLY A 212 29.63 -35.97 7.34
N TYR A 213 28.78 -35.30 6.58
CA TYR A 213 27.55 -34.66 7.05
C TYR A 213 26.29 -35.30 6.43
N GLU A 214 25.16 -35.13 7.10
CA GLU A 214 23.84 -35.60 6.66
C GLU A 214 22.74 -34.65 7.13
N THR A 215 21.54 -34.73 6.55
CA THR A 215 20.40 -33.96 7.04
C THR A 215 19.91 -34.51 8.38
N VAL A 216 19.02 -33.77 9.06
CA VAL A 216 18.35 -34.24 10.28
C VAL A 216 17.58 -35.56 10.07
N GLU A 217 17.15 -35.82 8.84
CA GLU A 217 16.50 -37.07 8.44
C GLU A 217 17.48 -38.15 7.97
N GLN A 218 18.79 -37.97 8.21
CA GLN A 218 19.87 -38.89 7.82
C GLN A 218 19.99 -39.12 6.31
N ASN A 219 19.60 -38.12 5.51
CA ASN A 219 19.74 -38.14 4.06
C ASN A 219 21.01 -37.40 3.61
N ALA A 220 21.55 -37.76 2.44
CA ALA A 220 22.68 -37.06 1.83
C ALA A 220 22.29 -35.71 1.19
N TYR A 221 20.99 -35.42 1.09
CA TYR A 221 20.46 -34.21 0.46
C TYR A 221 19.21 -33.71 1.18
N LEU A 222 18.96 -32.41 1.08
CA LEU A 222 17.77 -31.72 1.57
C LEU A 222 16.99 -31.16 0.37
N ASN A 223 15.72 -31.53 0.25
CA ASN A 223 14.80 -30.88 -0.67
C ASN A 223 13.98 -29.83 0.09
N ILE A 224 13.88 -28.62 -0.45
CA ILE A 224 12.94 -27.60 0.03
C ILE A 224 12.03 -27.17 -1.12
N THR A 225 10.77 -26.95 -0.82
CA THR A 225 9.74 -26.58 -1.80
C THR A 225 9.16 -25.22 -1.45
N CYS A 226 8.88 -24.39 -2.46
CA CYS A 226 8.19 -23.14 -2.26
C CYS A 226 6.73 -23.39 -1.87
N GLY A 227 6.37 -23.07 -0.62
CA GLY A 227 5.05 -23.30 -0.06
C GLY A 227 4.04 -22.20 -0.38
N ASN A 228 2.79 -22.43 0.01
CA ASN A 228 1.63 -21.59 -0.31
C ASN A 228 1.66 -20.16 0.25
N LEU A 229 2.58 -19.85 1.17
CA LEU A 229 2.73 -18.54 1.81
C LEU A 229 4.09 -17.89 1.47
N GLY A 230 4.67 -18.24 0.31
CA GLY A 230 5.93 -17.65 -0.14
C GLY A 230 7.14 -18.00 0.74
N ARG A 231 7.05 -19.13 1.46
CA ARG A 231 8.11 -19.62 2.35
C ARG A 231 8.58 -20.99 1.89
N TRP A 232 9.88 -21.23 2.01
CA TRP A 232 10.47 -22.54 1.78
C TRP A 232 10.07 -23.51 2.89
N VAL A 233 9.69 -24.72 2.49
CA VAL A 233 9.30 -25.81 3.38
C VAL A 233 10.03 -27.10 2.99
N PRO A 234 10.76 -27.76 3.91
CA PRO A 234 11.14 -27.23 5.22
C PRO A 234 12.05 -26.00 5.09
N GLN A 235 12.30 -25.29 6.20
CA GLN A 235 13.32 -24.25 6.21
C GLN A 235 14.71 -24.85 6.08
N LEU A 236 15.64 -24.10 5.50
CA LEU A 236 17.02 -24.52 5.36
C LEU A 236 17.70 -24.54 6.74
N ILE A 237 17.90 -25.75 7.28
CA ILE A 237 18.48 -25.99 8.62
C ILE A 237 19.93 -26.49 8.60
N GLY A 238 20.53 -26.62 7.42
CA GLY A 238 21.88 -27.16 7.25
C GLY A 238 21.97 -28.69 7.43
N CYS A 239 23.19 -29.22 7.27
CA CYS A 239 23.56 -30.60 7.51
C CYS A 239 24.30 -30.73 8.84
N ILE A 240 24.11 -31.85 9.53
CA ILE A 240 24.73 -32.22 10.80
C ILE A 240 25.81 -33.26 10.58
N GLY A 241 26.87 -33.24 11.39
CA GLY A 241 27.95 -34.24 11.28
C GLY A 241 27.46 -35.64 11.64
N ARG A 242 27.89 -36.64 10.87
CA ARG A 242 27.57 -38.05 11.18
C ARG A 242 28.16 -38.44 12.52
N LEU A 243 27.31 -38.87 13.44
CA LEU A 243 27.76 -39.51 14.67
C LEU A 243 28.26 -40.92 14.31
N LEU A 244 29.58 -41.04 14.10
CA LEU A 244 30.27 -42.32 14.10
C LEU A 244 30.26 -42.87 15.53
N PHE A 245 29.15 -43.49 15.95
CA PHE A 245 29.19 -44.38 17.10
C PHE A 245 29.97 -45.64 16.71
N SER A 246 31.29 -45.57 16.78
CA SER A 246 32.12 -46.76 16.93
C SER A 246 31.87 -47.29 18.34
N PHE A 247 30.88 -48.17 18.49
CA PHE A 247 30.81 -49.01 19.68
C PHE A 247 32.06 -49.91 19.65
N PRO A 248 32.94 -49.87 20.68
CA PRO A 248 33.96 -50.88 20.79
C PRO A 248 33.25 -52.22 20.98
N ALA A 249 33.50 -53.16 20.05
CA ALA A 249 33.09 -54.54 20.25
C ALA A 249 33.82 -55.07 21.49
N PHE A 250 33.06 -55.40 22.53
CA PHE A 250 33.53 -56.16 23.69
C PHE A 250 33.59 -57.65 23.35
#